data_AF-A0A7L5UJR5-F1
#
_entry.id   AF-A0A7L5UJR5-F1
#
_cell.length_a   1.000
_cell.length_b   1.000
_cell.length_c   1.000
_cell.angle_alpha   90.00
_cell.angle_beta   90.00
_cell.angle_gamma   90.00
#
_symmetry.space_group_name_H-M   'P 1'
#
loop_
_entity.id
_entity.type
_entity.pdbx_description
1 polymer ?
#
loop_
_entity_poly.entity_id
_entity_poly.type
_entity_poly.pdbx_seq_one_letter_code
_entity_poly.pdbx_strand_id
1 'polypeptide(L)'
;MTDLERIKRLLGVELDEDDTERVQVYIENAKRMIANYSEGYIQLQKDVDQENQGDDFPSELNWIVDELVLGMFNRFHNEGMKSISEEGLTINYGNGIKDYLDAIQGWVDQQAEKNTGEIVGW
;
A
#
# COMPACT_ATOMS: atom_id res chain seq x y z
N MET A 1 14.89 5.91 -2.23
CA MET A 1 14.01 6.52 -1.23
C MET A 1 13.14 5.40 -0.68
N THR A 2 13.22 5.14 0.62
CA THR A 2 12.48 4.06 1.28
C THR A 2 11.01 4.41 1.45
N ASP A 3 10.17 3.43 1.76
CA ASP A 3 8.75 3.69 2.06
C ASP A 3 8.59 4.61 3.27
N LEU A 4 9.38 4.38 4.32
CA LEU A 4 9.34 5.23 5.51
C LEU A 4 9.75 6.67 5.21
N GLU A 5 10.78 6.88 4.39
CA GLU A 5 11.17 8.22 3.92
C GLU A 5 10.06 8.89 3.10
N ARG A 6 9.31 8.12 2.30
CA ARG A 6 8.17 8.61 1.51
C ARG A 6 7.02 9.04 2.39
N ILE A 7 6.61 8.21 3.33
CA ILE A 7 5.54 8.54 4.26
C ILE A 7 5.91 9.76 5.12
N LYS A 8 7.14 9.81 5.67
CA LYS A 8 7.60 10.98 6.45
C LYS A 8 7.53 12.27 5.62
N ARG A 9 7.93 12.21 4.35
CA ARG A 9 7.85 13.35 3.44
C ARG A 9 6.41 13.76 3.12
N LEU A 10 5.50 12.81 2.95
CA LEU A 10 4.09 13.07 2.67
C LEU A 10 3.35 13.65 3.88
N LEU A 11 3.63 13.13 5.08
CA LEU A 11 3.05 13.63 6.32
C LEU A 11 3.52 15.06 6.64
N GLY A 12 4.73 15.44 6.22
CA GLY A 12 5.26 16.79 6.42
C GLY A 12 5.52 17.15 7.89
N VAL A 13 5.58 16.15 8.78
CA VAL A 13 5.85 16.30 10.20
C VAL A 13 7.03 15.43 10.62
N GLU A 14 7.71 15.83 11.69
CA GLU A 14 8.64 14.94 12.37
C GLU A 14 7.85 13.89 13.17
N LEU A 15 8.19 12.62 12.97
CA LEU A 15 7.65 11.51 13.76
C LEU A 15 8.62 11.21 14.89
N ASP A 16 8.08 11.00 16.09
CA ASP A 16 8.86 10.43 17.19
C ASP A 16 9.13 8.93 16.95
N GLU A 17 9.75 8.27 17.92
CA GLU A 17 10.12 6.85 17.83
C GLU A 17 8.87 5.95 17.73
N ASP A 18 7.88 6.17 18.60
CA ASP A 18 6.64 5.39 18.65
C ASP A 18 5.83 5.55 17.36
N ASP A 19 5.69 6.77 16.85
CA ASP A 19 5.01 7.06 15.59
C ASP A 19 5.78 6.49 14.40
N THR A 20 7.11 6.52 14.43
CA THR A 20 7.95 5.91 13.39
C THR A 20 7.74 4.40 13.34
N GLU A 21 7.77 3.70 14.48
CA GLU A 21 7.51 2.27 14.56
C GLU A 21 6.09 1.92 14.09
N ARG A 22 5.10 2.73 14.49
CA ARG A 22 3.71 2.54 14.07
C ARG A 22 3.54 2.68 12.55
N VAL A 23 4.16 3.69 11.95
CA VAL A 23 4.15 3.88 10.49
C VAL A 23 4.79 2.68 9.78
N GLN A 24 5.86 2.10 10.32
CA GLN A 24 6.45 0.88 9.74
C GLN A 24 5.44 -0.28 9.75
N VAL A 25 4.72 -0.48 10.85
CA VAL A 25 3.66 -1.50 10.93
C VAL A 25 2.55 -1.23 9.91
N TYR A 26 2.17 0.04 9.71
CA TYR A 26 1.17 0.41 8.70
C TYR A 26 1.64 0.13 7.28
N ILE A 27 2.89 0.41 6.96
CA ILE A 27 3.48 0.09 5.65
C ILE A 27 3.40 -1.42 5.38
N GLU A 28 3.84 -2.23 6.35
CA GLU A 28 3.82 -3.69 6.23
C GLU A 28 2.39 -4.24 6.08
N ASN A 29 1.45 -3.69 6.85
CA ASN A 29 0.04 -4.08 6.73
C ASN A 29 -0.55 -3.71 5.37
N ALA A 30 -0.28 -2.50 4.86
CA ALA A 30 -0.77 -2.07 3.55
C ALA A 30 -0.24 -2.97 2.43
N LYS A 31 1.07 -3.27 2.42
CA LYS A 31 1.69 -4.19 1.47
C LYS A 31 1.05 -5.58 1.52
N ARG A 32 0.83 -6.13 2.72
CA ARG A 32 0.16 -7.43 2.90
C ARG A 32 -1.27 -7.42 2.40
N MET A 33 -2.04 -6.35 2.65
CA MET A 33 -3.41 -6.23 2.15
C MET A 33 -3.45 -6.25 0.62
N ILE A 34 -2.56 -5.49 -0.02
CA ILE A 34 -2.43 -5.45 -1.49
C ILE A 34 -2.05 -6.84 -2.01
N ALA A 35 -1.00 -7.45 -1.44
CA ALA A 35 -0.50 -8.76 -1.84
C ALA A 35 -1.57 -9.88 -1.72
N ASN A 36 -2.37 -9.86 -0.66
CA ASN A 36 -3.45 -10.83 -0.45
C ASN A 36 -4.61 -10.65 -1.45
N TYR A 37 -4.90 -9.41 -1.86
CA TYR A 37 -5.94 -9.16 -2.85
C TYR A 37 -5.49 -9.58 -4.25
N SER A 38 -4.22 -9.37 -4.57
CA SER A 38 -3.60 -9.82 -5.80
C SER A 38 -3.17 -11.30 -5.69
N GLU A 39 -4.09 -12.26 -5.63
CA GLU A 39 -3.74 -13.70 -5.61
C GLU A 39 -2.74 -14.09 -6.72
N GLY A 40 -2.74 -13.40 -7.87
CA GLY A 40 -1.74 -13.55 -8.94
C GLY A 40 -0.30 -13.14 -8.57
N TYR A 41 -0.11 -12.25 -7.60
CA TYR A 41 1.20 -11.81 -7.11
C TYR A 41 1.87 -12.83 -6.18
N ILE A 42 1.10 -13.65 -5.45
CA ILE A 42 1.64 -14.76 -4.64
C ILE A 42 2.43 -15.75 -5.52
N GLN A 43 2.11 -15.84 -6.81
CA GLN A 43 2.86 -16.64 -7.77
C GLN A 43 4.13 -15.92 -8.26
N LEU A 44 4.08 -14.61 -8.51
CA LEU A 44 5.24 -13.79 -8.90
C LEU A 44 6.33 -13.75 -7.81
N GLN A 45 5.93 -13.72 -6.53
CA GLN A 45 6.86 -13.72 -5.39
C GLN A 45 7.55 -15.09 -5.16
N LYS A 46 6.93 -16.20 -5.59
CA LYS A 46 7.50 -17.55 -5.38
C LYS A 46 8.62 -17.91 -6.34
N ASP A 47 8.67 -17.25 -7.50
CA ASP A 47 9.69 -17.53 -8.53
C ASP A 47 10.92 -16.61 -8.41
N VAL A 48 10.88 -15.55 -7.58
CA VAL A 48 11.95 -14.55 -7.38
C VAL A 48 12.58 -14.66 -5.98
N ASP A 49 13.24 -15.78 -5.71
CA ASP A 49 14.21 -15.98 -4.62
C ASP A 49 13.71 -16.39 -3.22
N GLN A 50 14.13 -17.60 -2.85
CA GLN A 50 14.09 -18.22 -1.52
C GLN A 50 15.16 -17.67 -0.54
N GLU A 51 15.82 -16.54 -0.81
CA GLU A 51 16.98 -16.13 0.00
C GLU A 51 16.97 -14.68 0.52
N ASN A 52 16.07 -13.80 0.04
CA ASN A 52 15.99 -12.43 0.52
C ASN A 52 14.61 -12.14 1.12
N GLN A 53 14.56 -12.02 2.45
CA GLN A 53 13.36 -11.63 3.21
C GLN A 53 13.06 -10.12 3.11
N GLY A 54 13.11 -9.57 1.89
CA GLY A 54 12.83 -8.17 1.62
C GLY A 54 12.95 -7.90 0.12
N ASP A 55 12.00 -7.12 -0.41
CA ASP A 55 11.97 -6.54 -1.75
C ASP A 55 11.76 -7.56 -2.89
N ASP A 56 10.61 -7.57 -3.56
CA ASP A 56 10.38 -6.52 -4.55
C ASP A 56 8.87 -6.19 -4.69
N PHE A 57 8.31 -5.51 -3.68
CA PHE A 57 6.94 -5.00 -3.82
C PHE A 57 6.87 -4.05 -5.04
N PRO A 58 5.90 -4.20 -5.95
CA PRO A 58 5.89 -3.46 -7.21
C PRO A 58 5.78 -1.96 -6.94
N SER A 59 6.82 -1.23 -7.37
CA SER A 59 6.92 0.20 -7.13
C SER A 59 5.74 1.00 -7.71
N GLU A 60 5.07 0.47 -8.73
CA GLU A 60 3.86 1.02 -9.34
C GLU A 60 2.65 1.02 -8.39
N LEU A 61 2.66 0.17 -7.35
CA LEU A 61 1.62 0.13 -6.32
C LEU A 61 1.99 0.94 -5.07
N ASN A 62 3.18 1.55 -5.02
CA ASN A 62 3.63 2.32 -3.85
C ASN A 62 2.69 3.49 -3.50
N TRP A 63 2.04 4.11 -4.47
CA TRP A 63 1.09 5.18 -4.20
C TRP A 63 -0.15 4.68 -3.43
N ILE A 64 -0.56 3.42 -3.64
CA ILE A 64 -1.66 2.79 -2.88
C ILE A 64 -1.21 2.53 -1.45
N VAL A 65 0.03 2.06 -1.28
CA VAL A 65 0.64 1.91 0.06
C VAL A 65 0.64 3.26 0.78
N ASP A 66 1.05 4.33 0.11
CA ASP A 66 1.10 5.67 0.68
C ASP A 66 -0.27 6.14 1.16
N GLU A 67 -1.29 6.08 0.30
CA GLU A 67 -2.65 6.48 0.64
C GLU A 67 -3.25 5.65 1.80
N LEU A 68 -3.00 4.35 1.83
CA LEU A 68 -3.44 3.48 2.92
C LEU A 68 -2.76 3.83 4.24
N VAL A 69 -1.45 4.09 4.22
CA VAL A 69 -0.69 4.45 5.42
C VAL A 69 -1.09 5.81 5.94
N LEU A 70 -1.23 6.82 5.07
CA LEU A 70 -1.74 8.13 5.44
C LEU A 70 -3.15 8.03 6.03
N GLY A 71 -4.02 7.22 5.42
CA GLY A 71 -5.35 6.94 5.93
C GLY A 71 -5.34 6.29 7.32
N MET A 72 -4.48 5.29 7.54
CA MET A 72 -4.32 4.65 8.86
C MET A 72 -3.78 5.61 9.91
N PHE A 73 -2.77 6.41 9.57
CA PHE A 73 -2.18 7.40 10.45
C PHE A 73 -3.20 8.47 10.85
N ASN A 74 -3.96 9.02 9.89
CA ASN A 74 -4.98 10.03 10.17
C ASN A 74 -6.18 9.49 10.96
N ARG A 75 -6.47 8.19 10.87
CA ARG A 75 -7.52 7.51 11.66
C ARG A 75 -7.05 7.15 13.07
N PHE A 76 -5.74 7.12 13.32
CA PHE A 76 -5.21 6.81 14.62
C PHE A 76 -5.73 7.81 15.65
N HIS A 77 -6.11 7.34 16.85
CA HIS A 77 -6.87 8.08 17.88
C HIS A 77 -8.34 8.42 17.53
N ASN A 78 -8.76 8.20 16.29
CA ASN A 78 -10.13 8.42 15.81
C ASN A 78 -10.85 7.10 15.47
N GLU A 79 -10.41 6.01 16.10
CA GLU A 79 -10.85 4.65 15.81
C GLU A 79 -12.38 4.51 15.98
N GLY A 80 -13.04 3.98 14.96
CA GLY A 80 -14.51 3.83 14.94
C GLY A 80 -15.29 5.02 14.39
N MET A 81 -14.65 6.16 14.11
CA MET A 81 -15.29 7.30 13.43
C MET A 81 -15.13 7.22 11.91
N LYS A 82 -16.25 7.33 11.18
CA LYS A 82 -16.22 7.38 9.70
C LYS A 82 -15.84 8.77 9.17
N SER A 83 -16.07 9.79 9.99
CA SER A 83 -15.74 11.19 9.72
C SER A 83 -15.59 11.97 11.02
N ILE A 84 -14.76 13.01 11.01
CA ILE A 84 -14.74 14.04 12.06
C ILE A 84 -15.13 15.38 11.43
N SER A 85 -15.93 16.14 12.16
CA SER A 85 -16.34 17.49 11.78
C SER A 85 -15.96 18.47 12.88
N GLU A 86 -14.88 19.22 12.70
CA GLU A 86 -14.45 20.31 13.61
C GLU A 86 -14.36 21.62 12.83
N GLU A 87 -14.89 22.71 13.41
CA GLU A 87 -14.84 24.09 12.89
C GLU A 87 -15.14 24.26 11.37
N GLY A 88 -16.01 23.42 10.80
CA GLY A 88 -16.40 23.47 9.39
C GLY A 88 -15.53 22.66 8.43
N LEU A 89 -14.57 21.87 8.94
CA LEU A 89 -13.80 20.89 8.19
C LEU A 89 -14.35 19.48 8.45
N THR A 90 -14.84 18.82 7.40
CA THR A 90 -15.20 17.40 7.43
C THR A 90 -14.06 16.58 6.86
N ILE A 91 -13.48 15.71 7.69
CA ILE A 91 -12.48 14.72 7.28
C ILE A 91 -13.23 13.41 7.02
N ASN A 92 -13.20 12.92 5.78
CA ASN A 92 -13.72 11.60 5.40
C ASN A 92 -12.55 10.62 5.31
N TYR A 93 -12.61 9.53 6.07
CA TYR A 93 -11.47 8.62 6.16
C TYR A 93 -11.39 7.57 5.04
N GLY A 94 -12.34 7.50 4.09
CA GLY A 94 -12.39 6.51 3.01
C GLY A 94 -12.79 5.09 3.47
N ASN A 95 -12.76 4.09 2.58
CA ASN A 95 -13.05 2.69 2.88
C ASN A 95 -11.79 1.81 2.99
N GLY A 96 -10.60 2.41 3.01
CA GLY A 96 -9.33 1.69 3.05
C GLY A 96 -9.04 1.02 1.70
N ILE A 97 -8.54 -0.22 1.72
CA ILE A 97 -8.17 -0.94 0.49
C ILE A 97 -9.32 -1.11 -0.52
N LYS A 98 -10.57 -1.05 -0.05
CA LYS A 98 -11.77 -1.17 -0.91
C LYS A 98 -11.83 -0.12 -2.01
N ASP A 99 -11.28 1.07 -1.77
CA ASP A 99 -11.30 2.16 -2.75
C ASP A 99 -10.26 1.94 -3.88
N TYR A 100 -9.35 0.97 -3.71
CA TYR A 100 -8.22 0.72 -4.62
C TYR A 100 -8.26 -0.65 -5.31
N LEU A 101 -9.29 -1.46 -5.07
CA LEU A 101 -9.40 -2.82 -5.60
C LEU A 101 -9.34 -2.87 -7.12
N ASP A 102 -10.10 -2.00 -7.80
CA ASP A 102 -10.12 -1.93 -9.27
C ASP A 102 -8.76 -1.56 -9.86
N ALA A 103 -8.02 -0.68 -9.18
CA ALA A 103 -6.67 -0.27 -9.60
C ALA A 103 -5.65 -1.41 -9.43
N ILE A 104 -5.73 -2.14 -8.30
CA ILE A 104 -4.89 -3.31 -8.06
C ILE A 104 -5.20 -4.39 -9.11
N GLN A 105 -6.48 -4.64 -9.39
CA GLN A 105 -6.89 -5.61 -10.41
C GLN A 105 -6.39 -5.21 -11.80
N GLY A 106 -6.54 -3.94 -12.19
CA GLY A 106 -6.04 -3.44 -13.46
C GLY A 106 -4.52 -3.55 -13.61
N TRP A 107 -3.77 -3.42 -12.51
CA TRP A 107 -2.33 -3.70 -12.51
C TRP A 107 -2.05 -5.20 -12.70
N VAL A 108 -2.75 -6.08 -11.98
CA VAL A 108 -2.61 -7.54 -12.11
C VAL A 108 -2.86 -7.99 -13.56
N ASP A 109 -3.93 -7.49 -14.18
CA ASP A 109 -4.31 -7.82 -15.55
C ASP A 109 -3.22 -7.39 -16.56
N GLN A 110 -2.65 -6.20 -16.39
CA GLN A 110 -1.54 -5.72 -17.23
C GLN A 110 -0.28 -6.59 -17.11
N GLN A 111 0.04 -7.11 -15.92
CA GLN A 111 1.19 -8.01 -15.77
C GLN A 111 0.92 -9.38 -16.41
N ALA A 112 -0.32 -9.88 -16.34
CA ALA A 112 -0.71 -11.13 -17.01
C ALA A 112 -0.60 -11.02 -18.54
N GLU A 113 -1.01 -9.89 -19.12
CA GLU A 113 -0.85 -9.63 -20.56
C GLU A 113 0.61 -9.56 -21.01
N LYS A 114 1.48 -8.87 -20.25
CA LYS A 114 2.93 -8.81 -20.52
C LYS A 114 3.55 -10.21 -20.55
N ASN A 115 3.23 -11.04 -19.56
CA ASN A 115 3.76 -12.40 -19.47
C ASN A 115 3.25 -13.30 -20.61
N THR A 116 2.04 -13.07 -21.12
CA THR A 116 1.49 -13.87 -22.23
C THR A 116 2.07 -13.44 -23.58
N GLY A 117 2.38 -12.15 -23.75
CA GLY A 117 2.99 -11.60 -24.96
C GLY A 117 4.44 -12.04 -25.21
N GLU A 118 5.22 -12.32 -24.15
CA GLU A 118 6.59 -12.81 -24.29
C GLU A 118 6.69 -14.27 -24.78
N ILE A 119 5.63 -15.07 -24.63
CA ILE A 119 5.64 -16.51 -24.99
C ILE A 119 5.29 -16.72 -26.48
N VAL A 120 4.82 -15.69 -27.19
CA VAL A 120 4.52 -15.76 -28.64
C VAL A 120 5.62 -15.09 -29.45
N GLY A 121 6.84 -15.57 -29.26
CA GLY A 121 7.96 -15.36 -30.16
C GLY A 121 8.73 -16.67 -30.25
N TRP A 122 8.90 -17.19 -31.46
CA TRP A 122 9.61 -18.42 -31.89
C TRP A 122 8.79 -19.71 -31.96
#